data_AF-I3SKV1-F1
#
_entry.id   AF-I3SKV1-F1
#
_cell.length_a   1.000
_cell.length_b   1.000
_cell.length_c   1.000
_cell.angle_alpha   90.00
_cell.angle_beta   90.00
_cell.angle_gamma   90.00
#
_symmetry.space_group_name_H-M   'P 1'
#
loop_
_entity.id
_entity.type
_entity.pdbx_description
1 polymer ?
#
loop_
_entity_poly.entity_id
_entity_poly.type
_entity_poly.pdbx_seq_one_letter_code
_entity_poly.pdbx_strand_id
1 'polypeptide(L)'
;MHEAIDCYREVTKGMYGDLGKVMEGFNQWPQNPPKFKFLMEEYISLCKDLAKKIMRGIALALGGSPYEFEGDRAGDPFWVMRIIGYPGVSSDDIGCGAHTDYGLLTLLNQDDDINALQVRNLSGEWISAPPVPGTFVCNIGDMLKIYSNGLYESTLHRVINNSSKYRVSVVYFYETNFDAAVEPLNTYKTTINGDKKFERAIYGEHLVKKVLTNFVDG
;
A
#
# COMPACT_ATOMS: atom_id res chain seq x y z
N MET A 1 -8.31 -8.67 18.37
CA MET A 1 -9.00 -8.40 17.08
C MET A 1 -8.97 -6.90 16.85
N HIS A 2 -8.44 -6.45 15.71
CA HIS A 2 -8.43 -5.03 15.33
C HIS A 2 -9.70 -4.68 14.56
N GLU A 3 -10.08 -3.40 14.57
CA GLU A 3 -11.18 -2.86 13.78
C GLU A 3 -10.59 -2.05 12.62
N ALA A 4 -11.24 -2.06 11.45
CA ALA A 4 -10.76 -1.30 10.30
C ALA A 4 -11.89 -0.65 9.51
N ILE A 5 -11.64 0.58 9.03
CA ILE A 5 -12.41 1.21 7.96
C ILE A 5 -11.53 1.16 6.72
N ASP A 6 -11.98 0.40 5.73
CA ASP A 6 -11.31 0.28 4.44
C ASP A 6 -12.06 1.13 3.41
N CYS A 7 -11.32 1.99 2.71
CA CYS A 7 -11.82 2.82 1.62
C CYS A 7 -11.00 2.55 0.36
N TYR A 8 -11.68 2.47 -0.77
CA TYR A 8 -11.07 2.16 -2.05
C TYR A 8 -11.35 3.31 -3.02
N ARG A 9 -10.51 3.43 -4.04
CA ARG A 9 -10.89 4.20 -5.22
C ARG A 9 -12.21 3.62 -5.76
N GLU A 10 -13.26 4.44 -5.79
CA GLU A 10 -14.58 3.99 -6.24
C GLU A 10 -14.54 3.55 -7.70
N VAL A 11 -15.05 2.34 -7.96
CA VAL A 11 -15.17 1.78 -9.30
C VAL A 11 -16.62 1.95 -9.73
N THR A 12 -16.84 2.73 -10.79
CA THR A 12 -18.17 2.89 -11.37
C THR A 12 -18.47 1.77 -12.35
N LYS A 13 -19.76 1.51 -12.59
CA LYS A 13 -20.22 0.46 -13.49
C LYS A 13 -19.51 0.48 -14.84
N GLY A 14 -18.89 -0.64 -15.21
CA GLY A 14 -18.22 -0.82 -16.49
C GLY A 14 -16.85 -0.13 -16.63
N MET A 15 -16.34 0.54 -15.59
CA MET A 15 -15.04 1.24 -15.63
C MET A 15 -13.87 0.32 -16.03
N TYR A 16 -13.86 -0.92 -15.52
CA TYR A 16 -12.83 -1.93 -15.82
C TYR A 16 -13.42 -3.24 -16.38
N GLY A 17 -14.56 -3.14 -17.08
CA GLY A 17 -15.26 -4.30 -17.64
C GLY A 17 -15.56 -5.39 -16.61
N ASP A 18 -15.47 -6.65 -17.01
CA ASP A 18 -15.74 -7.80 -16.13
C ASP A 18 -14.73 -7.93 -14.97
N LEU A 19 -13.48 -7.49 -15.17
CA LEU A 19 -12.44 -7.56 -14.14
C LEU A 19 -12.81 -6.72 -12.92
N GLY A 20 -13.29 -5.49 -13.14
CA GLY A 20 -13.67 -4.58 -12.05
C GLY A 20 -15.03 -4.84 -11.42
N LYS A 21 -15.83 -5.77 -11.96
CA LYS A 21 -17.25 -5.91 -11.61
C LYS A 21 -17.48 -6.13 -10.12
N VAL A 22 -16.63 -6.91 -9.46
CA VAL A 22 -16.75 -7.20 -8.02
C VAL A 22 -16.27 -6.05 -7.13
N MET A 23 -15.57 -5.08 -7.71
CA MET A 23 -15.10 -3.87 -7.04
C MET A 23 -16.06 -2.69 -7.21
N GLU A 24 -17.12 -2.84 -8.01
CA GLU A 24 -18.11 -1.77 -8.25
C GLU A 24 -18.84 -1.40 -6.96
N GLY A 25 -18.87 -0.10 -6.63
CA GLY A 25 -19.55 0.37 -5.44
C GLY A 25 -19.01 1.69 -4.91
N PHE A 26 -19.66 2.16 -3.84
CA PHE A 26 -19.32 3.40 -3.15
C PHE A 26 -18.79 3.10 -1.75
N ASN A 27 -17.86 3.93 -1.29
CA ASN A 27 -17.33 3.83 0.06
C ASN A 27 -18.44 4.09 1.10
N GLN A 28 -18.49 3.25 2.13
CA GLN A 28 -19.44 3.37 3.23
C GLN A 28 -18.88 4.30 4.31
N TRP A 29 -19.04 5.61 4.08
CA TRP A 29 -18.50 6.63 4.99
C TRP A 29 -19.32 6.75 6.29
N PRO A 30 -18.65 6.75 7.46
CA PRO A 30 -19.28 7.10 8.74
C PRO A 30 -19.96 8.47 8.69
N GLN A 31 -21.18 8.55 9.24
CA GLN A 31 -21.92 9.80 9.39
C GLN A 31 -21.52 10.58 10.65
N ASN A 32 -20.91 9.90 11.62
CA ASN A 32 -20.37 10.50 12.83
C ASN A 32 -18.87 10.18 12.91
N PRO A 33 -17.98 11.18 12.96
CA PRO A 33 -18.26 12.62 13.02
C PRO A 33 -18.81 13.21 11.70
N PRO A 34 -19.64 14.29 11.72
CA PRO A 34 -20.32 14.86 10.54
C PRO A 34 -19.45 15.36 9.38
N LYS A 35 -18.12 15.37 9.52
CA LYS A 35 -17.16 15.77 8.48
C LYS A 35 -16.19 14.66 8.07
N PHE A 36 -16.42 13.44 8.55
CA PHE A 36 -15.48 12.34 8.37
C PHE A 36 -15.15 12.12 6.90
N LYS A 37 -16.16 11.97 6.04
CA LYS A 37 -15.98 11.80 4.59
C LYS A 37 -15.10 12.91 3.98
N PHE A 38 -15.48 14.16 4.20
CA PHE A 38 -14.78 15.32 3.62
C PHE A 38 -13.30 15.36 4.04
N LEU A 39 -13.01 15.15 5.33
CA LEU A 39 -11.65 15.14 5.85
C LEU A 39 -10.83 13.98 5.27
N MET A 40 -11.43 12.80 5.14
CA MET A 40 -10.73 11.65 4.57
C MET A 40 -10.49 11.81 3.06
N GLU A 41 -11.43 12.37 2.31
CA GLU A 41 -11.25 12.69 0.89
C GLU A 41 -10.13 13.73 0.68
N GLU A 42 -10.05 14.75 1.53
CA GLU A 42 -8.94 15.71 1.54
C GLU A 42 -7.60 15.03 1.86
N TYR A 43 -7.56 14.19 2.90
CA TYR A 43 -6.38 13.40 3.27
C TYR A 43 -5.90 12.49 2.12
N ILE A 44 -6.83 11.76 1.49
CA ILE A 44 -6.55 10.90 0.32
C ILE A 44 -5.94 11.71 -0.83
N SER A 45 -6.51 12.90 -1.11
CA SER A 45 -5.99 13.79 -2.16
C SER A 45 -4.54 14.21 -1.87
N LEU A 46 -4.26 14.65 -0.63
CA LEU A 46 -2.92 15.06 -0.20
C LEU A 46 -1.92 13.89 -0.24
N CYS A 47 -2.33 12.70 0.21
CA CYS A 47 -1.51 11.49 0.14
C CYS A 47 -1.23 11.07 -1.31
N LYS A 48 -2.22 11.17 -2.22
CA LYS A 48 -2.04 10.90 -3.65
C LYS A 48 -0.98 11.82 -4.25
N ASP A 49 -1.07 13.13 -3.96
CA ASP A 49 -0.10 14.12 -4.45
C ASP A 49 1.30 13.91 -3.87
N LEU A 50 1.40 13.55 -2.58
CA LEU A 50 2.67 13.23 -1.93
C LEU A 50 3.29 11.96 -2.54
N ALA A 51 2.52 10.89 -2.67
CA ALA A 51 2.96 9.63 -3.27
C ALA A 51 3.44 9.84 -4.71
N LYS A 52 2.72 10.64 -5.51
CA LYS A 52 3.13 10.99 -6.87
C LYS A 52 4.51 11.68 -6.89
N LYS A 53 4.77 12.61 -5.97
CA LYS A 53 6.09 13.28 -5.86
C LYS A 53 7.20 12.31 -5.44
N ILE A 54 6.91 11.40 -4.49
CA ILE A 54 7.87 10.36 -4.06
C ILE A 54 8.18 9.42 -5.22
N MET A 55 7.18 8.97 -5.97
CA MET A 55 7.37 8.10 -7.14
C MET A 55 8.21 8.77 -8.23
N ARG A 56 8.06 10.07 -8.45
CA ARG A 56 8.96 10.84 -9.34
C ARG A 56 10.40 10.83 -8.85
N GLY A 57 10.62 11.01 -7.54
CA GLY A 57 11.93 10.91 -6.91
C GLY A 57 12.55 9.51 -7.05
N ILE A 58 11.75 8.46 -6.86
CA ILE A 58 12.17 7.07 -7.07
C ILE A 58 12.57 6.82 -8.53
N ALA A 59 11.78 7.33 -9.49
CA ALA A 59 12.09 7.17 -10.91
C ALA A 59 13.43 7.82 -11.27
N LEU A 60 13.69 9.03 -10.76
CA LEU A 60 14.97 9.70 -10.91
C LEU A 60 16.14 8.92 -10.27
N ALA A 61 15.93 8.39 -9.07
CA ALA A 61 16.95 7.60 -8.36
C ALA A 61 17.31 6.29 -9.11
N LEU A 62 16.34 5.70 -9.82
CA LEU A 62 16.55 4.55 -10.70
C LEU A 62 17.15 4.93 -12.07
N GLY A 63 17.39 6.22 -12.34
CA GLY A 63 17.97 6.71 -13.60
C GLY A 63 16.96 6.89 -14.74
N GLY A 64 15.66 6.83 -14.43
CA GLY A 64 14.58 7.04 -15.39
C GLY A 64 14.10 8.50 -15.48
N SER A 65 13.07 8.71 -16.30
CA SER A 65 12.35 9.99 -16.33
C SER A 65 11.59 10.20 -15.01
N PRO A 66 11.45 11.43 -14.47
CA PRO A 66 10.59 11.65 -13.31
C PRO A 66 9.15 11.17 -13.58
N TYR A 67 8.71 11.15 -14.82
CA TYR A 67 7.36 10.73 -15.21
C TYR A 67 7.27 9.23 -15.57
N GLU A 68 8.31 8.43 -15.32
CA GLU A 68 8.40 7.03 -15.74
C GLU A 68 7.19 6.18 -15.29
N PHE A 69 6.67 6.42 -14.09
CA PHE A 69 5.54 5.68 -13.53
C PHE A 69 4.17 6.31 -13.83
N GLU A 70 4.09 7.40 -14.58
CA GLU A 70 2.80 8.03 -14.93
C GLU A 70 2.15 7.38 -16.17
N GLY A 71 1.06 7.96 -16.68
CA GLY A 71 0.31 7.43 -17.82
C GLY A 71 -0.36 6.09 -17.53
N ASP A 72 -0.14 5.11 -18.40
CA ASP A 72 -0.81 3.79 -18.34
C ASP A 72 -0.31 2.92 -17.17
N ARG A 73 0.76 3.34 -16.47
CA ARG A 73 1.30 2.64 -15.29
C ARG A 73 0.62 3.06 -14.01
N ALA A 74 0.72 4.33 -13.65
CA ALA A 74 0.12 4.91 -12.44
C ALA A 74 -0.25 6.40 -12.64
N GLY A 75 -0.64 6.78 -13.85
CA GLY A 75 -1.16 8.12 -14.16
C GLY A 75 -2.58 8.33 -13.60
N ASP A 76 -3.35 7.25 -13.52
CA ASP A 76 -4.65 7.20 -12.88
C ASP A 76 -4.70 6.07 -11.84
N PRO A 77 -3.87 6.18 -10.79
CA PRO A 77 -3.57 5.07 -9.89
C PRO A 77 -4.82 4.63 -9.14
N PHE A 78 -4.99 3.32 -8.97
CA PHE A 78 -5.86 2.81 -7.94
C PHE A 78 -5.28 3.20 -6.56
N TRP A 79 -6.13 3.22 -5.55
CA TRP A 79 -5.67 3.47 -4.19
C TRP A 79 -6.56 2.77 -3.19
N VAL A 80 -5.96 2.43 -2.06
CA VAL A 80 -6.65 1.90 -0.89
C VAL A 80 -6.23 2.72 0.31
N MET A 81 -7.17 3.06 1.18
CA MET A 81 -6.89 3.67 2.47
C MET A 81 -7.48 2.79 3.57
N ARG A 82 -6.70 2.51 4.60
CA ARG A 82 -7.12 1.70 5.74
C ARG A 82 -6.89 2.48 7.02
N ILE A 83 -7.95 2.68 7.79
CA ILE A 83 -7.87 3.26 9.14
C ILE A 83 -8.04 2.10 10.10
N ILE A 84 -6.99 1.77 10.85
CA ILE A 84 -6.95 0.56 11.68
C ILE A 84 -6.84 0.96 13.14
N GLY A 85 -7.80 0.48 13.93
CA GLY A 85 -7.86 0.63 15.37
C GLY A 85 -7.44 -0.65 16.08
N TYR A 86 -6.45 -0.54 16.95
CA TYR A 86 -5.94 -1.65 17.76
C TYR A 86 -6.31 -1.40 19.22
N PRO A 87 -7.21 -2.21 19.80
CA PRO A 87 -7.50 -2.14 21.23
C PRO A 87 -6.25 -2.37 22.08
N GLY A 88 -6.25 -1.78 23.27
CA GLY A 88 -5.20 -2.01 24.26
C GLY A 88 -5.16 -3.47 24.70
N VAL A 89 -3.96 -4.02 24.85
CA VAL A 89 -3.70 -5.40 25.25
C VAL A 89 -2.81 -5.48 26.49
N SER A 90 -2.94 -6.57 27.24
CA SER A 90 -2.12 -6.85 28.43
C SER A 90 -0.88 -7.72 28.13
N SER A 91 -0.79 -8.26 26.92
CA SER A 91 0.33 -9.06 26.42
C SER A 91 0.45 -8.86 24.90
N ASP A 92 1.64 -9.11 24.35
CA ASP A 92 1.89 -9.02 22.92
C ASP A 92 0.86 -9.83 22.11
N ASP A 93 0.21 -9.15 21.17
CA ASP A 93 -0.71 -9.73 20.20
C ASP A 93 -0.20 -9.43 18.78
N ILE A 94 -0.38 -10.37 17.86
CA ILE A 94 -0.05 -10.14 16.46
C ILE A 94 -1.17 -9.27 15.88
N GLY A 95 -0.96 -7.95 15.91
CA GLY A 95 -1.89 -6.98 15.34
C GLY A 95 -2.04 -7.16 13.83
N CYS A 96 -0.92 -7.38 13.13
CA CYS A 96 -0.88 -7.75 11.72
C CYS A 96 0.31 -8.70 11.46
N GLY A 97 0.05 -9.84 10.82
CA GLY A 97 1.07 -10.84 10.50
C GLY A 97 2.14 -10.33 9.53
N ALA A 98 3.20 -11.11 9.35
CA ALA A 98 4.27 -10.80 8.40
C ALA A 98 3.74 -10.82 6.96
N HIS A 99 3.91 -9.72 6.23
CA HIS A 99 3.48 -9.58 4.84
C HIS A 99 4.33 -8.56 4.08
N THR A 100 4.21 -8.56 2.75
CA THR A 100 4.63 -7.47 1.87
C THR A 100 3.41 -6.68 1.43
N ASP A 101 3.64 -5.41 1.09
CA ASP A 101 2.62 -4.63 0.41
C ASP A 101 2.66 -4.93 -1.08
N TYR A 102 1.50 -5.03 -1.71
CA TYR A 102 1.42 -5.44 -3.09
C TYR A 102 1.78 -4.31 -4.07
N GLY A 103 1.46 -3.07 -3.70
CA GLY A 103 1.46 -1.90 -4.57
C GLY A 103 2.77 -1.30 -5.03
N LEU A 104 2.73 0.00 -5.33
CA LEU A 104 3.93 0.77 -5.62
C LEU A 104 4.53 1.33 -4.33
N LEU A 105 3.71 2.02 -3.54
CA LEU A 105 4.16 2.81 -2.39
C LEU A 105 3.09 2.81 -1.30
N THR A 106 3.53 2.65 -0.06
CA THR A 106 2.69 2.75 1.14
C THR A 106 3.13 3.95 1.96
N LEU A 107 2.16 4.77 2.37
CA LEU A 107 2.31 5.85 3.33
C LEU A 107 1.56 5.49 4.61
N LEU A 108 2.31 5.22 5.66
CA LEU A 108 1.79 4.86 6.98
C LEU A 108 1.94 6.05 7.93
N ASN A 109 0.80 6.57 8.39
CA ASN A 109 0.70 7.45 9.53
C ASN A 109 0.36 6.61 10.77
N GLN A 110 1.16 6.73 11.82
CA GLN A 110 1.05 5.92 13.03
C GLN A 110 1.21 6.80 14.27
N ASP A 111 0.66 6.35 15.40
CA ASP A 111 0.81 7.07 16.67
C ASP A 111 2.28 7.34 17.05
N ASP A 112 2.53 8.54 17.56
CA ASP A 112 3.87 9.07 17.86
C ASP A 112 4.59 8.34 19.01
N ASP A 113 3.87 7.66 19.90
CA ASP A 113 4.41 7.06 21.13
C ASP A 113 4.31 5.53 21.20
N ILE A 114 3.85 4.86 20.13
CA ILE A 114 3.62 3.39 20.14
C ILE A 114 4.47 2.68 19.08
N ASN A 115 5.54 2.02 19.54
CA ASN A 115 6.44 1.23 18.69
C ASN A 115 5.89 -0.18 18.43
N ALA A 116 5.08 -0.30 17.38
CA ALA A 116 4.42 -1.55 16.99
C ALA A 116 4.96 -2.17 15.68
N LEU A 117 5.49 -1.34 14.78
CA LEU A 117 5.93 -1.79 13.45
C LEU A 117 7.32 -2.44 13.52
N GLN A 118 7.46 -3.60 12.88
CA GLN A 118 8.74 -4.25 12.64
C GLN A 118 8.93 -4.55 11.16
N VAL A 119 10.14 -4.35 10.66
CA VAL A 119 10.56 -4.62 9.28
C VAL A 119 11.64 -5.69 9.31
N ARG A 120 11.57 -6.64 8.38
CA ARG A 120 12.55 -7.72 8.26
C ARG A 120 13.67 -7.28 7.31
N ASN A 121 14.90 -7.23 7.80
CA ASN A 121 16.06 -6.90 6.98
C ASN A 121 16.49 -8.08 6.08
N LEU A 122 17.54 -7.87 5.26
CA LEU A 122 18.07 -8.90 4.35
C LEU A 122 18.78 -10.07 5.06
N SER A 123 19.22 -9.90 6.33
CA SER A 123 19.70 -11.03 7.16
C SER A 123 18.56 -11.84 7.77
N GLY A 124 17.30 -11.42 7.56
CA GLY A 124 16.11 -12.11 8.06
C GLY A 124 15.73 -11.75 9.49
N GLU A 125 16.35 -10.73 10.07
CA GLU A 125 16.10 -10.23 11.42
C GLU A 125 14.98 -9.18 11.41
N TRP A 126 14.14 -9.19 12.45
CA TRP A 126 13.10 -8.19 12.66
C TRP A 126 13.67 -6.97 13.39
N ILE A 127 13.58 -5.81 12.76
CA ILE A 127 14.02 -4.52 13.29
C ILE A 127 12.78 -3.67 13.57
N SER A 128 12.70 -3.08 14.76
CA SER A 128 11.66 -2.09 15.05
C SER A 128 11.80 -0.84 14.18
N ALA A 129 10.69 -0.26 13.78
CA ALA A 129 10.61 1.05 13.16
C ALA A 129 9.97 2.04 14.14
N PRO A 130 10.76 2.66 15.04
CA PRO A 130 10.22 3.56 16.05
C PRO A 130 9.51 4.76 15.39
N PRO A 131 8.34 5.17 15.91
CA PRO A 131 7.66 6.36 15.41
C PRO A 131 8.55 7.61 15.55
N VAL A 132 8.50 8.47 14.53
CA VAL A 132 9.11 9.80 14.57
C VAL A 132 7.98 10.83 14.39
N PRO A 133 7.74 11.70 15.39
CA PRO A 133 6.62 12.63 15.33
C PRO A 133 6.61 13.51 14.07
N GLY A 134 5.43 13.66 13.46
CA GLY A 134 5.24 14.47 12.25
C GLY A 134 5.78 13.85 10.97
N THR A 135 6.01 12.52 10.95
CA THR A 135 6.52 11.81 9.76
C THR A 135 5.56 10.72 9.29
N PHE A 136 5.69 10.35 8.01
CA PHE A 136 5.15 9.10 7.50
C PHE A 136 6.25 8.04 7.49
N VAL A 137 5.90 6.81 7.86
CA VAL A 137 6.67 5.66 7.40
C VAL A 137 6.33 5.41 5.94
N CYS A 138 7.35 5.22 5.12
CA CYS A 138 7.22 5.02 3.69
C CYS A 138 7.95 3.73 3.30
N ASN A 139 7.23 2.81 2.65
CA ASN A 139 7.81 1.60 2.09
C ASN A 139 7.25 1.33 0.70
N ILE A 140 7.96 0.54 -0.07
CA ILE A 140 7.55 0.14 -1.42
C ILE A 140 6.83 -1.20 -1.38
N GLY A 141 6.06 -1.47 -2.42
CA GLY A 141 5.40 -2.76 -2.61
C GLY A 141 5.96 -3.58 -3.78
N ASP A 142 5.34 -4.74 -3.97
CA ASP A 142 5.74 -5.75 -4.94
C ASP A 142 5.68 -5.24 -6.39
N MET A 143 4.75 -4.36 -6.75
CA MET A 143 4.69 -3.81 -8.12
C MET A 143 5.93 -2.97 -8.44
N LEU A 144 6.43 -2.18 -7.49
CA LEU A 144 7.65 -1.39 -7.70
C LEU A 144 8.91 -2.27 -7.71
N LYS A 145 8.93 -3.36 -6.93
CA LYS A 145 9.97 -4.40 -7.04
C LYS A 145 10.00 -5.00 -8.45
N ILE A 146 8.85 -5.34 -9.04
CA ILE A 146 8.77 -5.86 -10.42
C ILE A 146 9.24 -4.80 -11.41
N TYR A 147 8.71 -3.57 -11.36
CA TYR A 147 9.10 -2.51 -12.29
C TYR A 147 10.61 -2.23 -12.26
N SER A 148 11.20 -2.20 -11.06
CA SER A 148 12.64 -1.97 -10.85
C SER A 148 13.51 -3.19 -11.14
N ASN A 149 12.95 -4.28 -11.67
CA ASN A 149 13.63 -5.55 -11.90
C ASN A 149 14.32 -6.12 -10.64
N GLY A 150 13.78 -5.84 -9.46
CA GLY A 150 14.33 -6.27 -8.18
C GLY A 150 15.56 -5.50 -7.72
N LEU A 151 15.84 -4.32 -8.29
CA LEU A 151 16.79 -3.37 -7.68
C LEU A 151 16.29 -2.90 -6.32
N TYR A 152 14.99 -2.67 -6.22
CA TYR A 152 14.32 -2.32 -4.98
C TYR A 152 13.55 -3.52 -4.44
N GLU A 153 13.64 -3.74 -3.14
CA GLU A 153 13.08 -4.91 -2.45
C GLU A 153 11.84 -4.50 -1.63
N SER A 154 10.73 -5.19 -1.87
CA SER A 154 9.52 -5.11 -1.04
C SER A 154 9.77 -5.90 0.25
N THR A 155 9.96 -5.18 1.35
CA THR A 155 10.40 -5.78 2.62
C THR A 155 9.22 -6.33 3.41
N LEU A 156 9.37 -7.57 3.92
CA LEU A 156 8.44 -8.13 4.89
C LEU A 156 8.35 -7.23 6.11
N HIS A 157 7.13 -6.93 6.54
CA HIS A 157 6.86 -6.16 7.75
C HIS A 157 5.68 -6.76 8.51
N ARG A 158 5.61 -6.47 9.81
CA ARG A 158 4.54 -6.95 10.71
C ARG A 158 4.23 -5.91 11.78
N VAL A 159 3.06 -6.03 12.40
CA VAL A 159 2.65 -5.19 13.52
C VAL A 159 2.49 -6.06 14.76
N ILE A 160 3.27 -5.75 15.80
CA ILE A 160 3.14 -6.33 17.13
C ILE A 160 2.38 -5.32 17.99
N ASN A 161 1.17 -5.65 18.41
CA ASN A 161 0.41 -4.84 19.35
C ASN A 161 0.85 -5.21 20.76
N ASN A 162 1.58 -4.32 21.42
CA ASN A 162 2.12 -4.50 22.77
C ASN A 162 1.72 -3.35 23.71
N SER A 163 0.77 -2.51 23.28
CA SER A 163 0.36 -1.33 24.01
C SER A 163 -0.90 -1.60 24.82
N SER A 164 -0.95 -1.11 26.06
CA SER A 164 -2.17 -1.07 26.86
C SER A 164 -3.12 0.07 26.45
N LYS A 165 -2.66 1.01 25.61
CA LYS A 165 -3.46 2.09 25.04
C LYS A 165 -4.06 1.67 23.70
N TYR A 166 -5.23 2.23 23.38
CA TYR A 166 -5.77 2.13 22.04
C TYR A 166 -4.84 2.83 21.05
N ARG A 167 -4.48 2.14 19.97
CA ARG A 167 -3.59 2.65 18.91
C ARG A 167 -4.37 2.80 17.62
N VAL A 168 -4.11 3.88 16.88
CA VAL A 168 -4.62 4.07 15.53
C VAL A 168 -3.47 4.13 14.53
N SER A 169 -3.68 3.56 13.35
CA SER A 169 -2.83 3.84 12.19
C SER A 169 -3.66 4.07 10.94
N VAL A 170 -3.25 5.02 10.12
CA VAL A 170 -3.86 5.32 8.82
C VAL A 170 -2.85 4.98 7.73
N VAL A 171 -3.20 4.01 6.90
CA VAL A 171 -2.36 3.53 5.82
C VAL A 171 -2.97 3.94 4.49
N TYR A 172 -2.19 4.60 3.65
CA TYR A 172 -2.55 4.92 2.28
C TYR A 172 -1.66 4.14 1.31
N PHE A 173 -2.27 3.33 0.46
CA PHE A 173 -1.62 2.54 -0.57
C PHE A 173 -1.80 3.24 -1.91
N TYR A 174 -0.67 3.63 -2.51
CA TYR A 174 -0.59 4.14 -3.87
C TYR A 174 -0.25 2.98 -4.80
N GLU A 175 -1.19 2.65 -5.67
CA GLU A 175 -1.16 1.47 -6.52
C GLU A 175 -0.84 1.86 -7.97
N THR A 176 -0.73 0.86 -8.84
CA THR A 176 -0.75 1.11 -10.28
C THR A 176 -2.17 1.50 -10.73
N ASN A 177 -2.36 1.86 -12.00
CA ASN A 177 -3.68 1.81 -12.61
C ASN A 177 -4.22 0.38 -12.43
N PHE A 178 -5.54 0.25 -12.29
CA PHE A 178 -6.17 -1.01 -11.91
C PHE A 178 -5.89 -2.15 -12.92
N ASP A 179 -5.85 -1.85 -14.21
CA ASP A 179 -5.60 -2.78 -15.31
C ASP A 179 -4.16 -2.73 -15.84
N ALA A 180 -3.26 -2.00 -15.16
CA ALA A 180 -1.87 -1.89 -15.57
C ALA A 180 -1.18 -3.25 -15.60
N ALA A 181 -0.54 -3.54 -16.73
CA ALA A 181 0.42 -4.63 -16.84
C ALA A 181 1.76 -4.20 -16.20
N VAL A 182 2.16 -4.91 -15.15
CA VAL A 182 3.39 -4.68 -14.42
C VAL A 182 4.42 -5.71 -14.85
N GLU A 183 5.50 -5.21 -15.44
CA GLU A 183 6.65 -6.00 -15.91
C GLU A 183 7.93 -5.18 -15.73
N PRO A 184 9.12 -5.82 -15.66
CA PRO A 184 10.37 -5.09 -15.50
C PRO A 184 10.57 -4.05 -16.61
N LEU A 185 10.86 -2.80 -16.20
CA LEU A 185 11.07 -1.71 -17.14
C LEU A 185 12.45 -1.80 -17.81
N ASN A 186 12.50 -1.61 -19.12
CA ASN A 186 13.73 -1.70 -19.90
C ASN A 186 14.84 -0.77 -19.39
N THR A 187 14.47 0.41 -18.90
CA THR A 187 15.36 1.40 -18.28
C THR A 187 16.22 0.79 -17.17
N TYR A 188 15.70 -0.23 -16.45
CA TYR A 188 16.33 -0.80 -15.26
C TYR A 188 16.88 -2.22 -15.48
N LYS A 189 16.62 -2.84 -16.64
CA LYS A 189 17.11 -4.19 -16.98
C LYS A 189 18.64 -4.25 -17.13
N THR A 190 19.27 -3.16 -17.56
CA THR A 190 20.72 -3.09 -17.81
C THR A 190 21.55 -3.00 -16.53
N THR A 191 20.92 -2.68 -15.40
CA THR A 191 21.60 -2.45 -14.12
C THR A 191 21.92 -3.73 -13.34
N ILE A 192 21.30 -4.86 -13.69
CA ILE A 192 21.52 -6.15 -13.02
C ILE A 192 22.07 -7.14 -14.07
N ASN A 193 23.29 -7.64 -13.85
CA ASN A 193 23.81 -8.80 -14.57
C ASN A 193 23.07 -10.06 -14.10
N GLY A 194 21.87 -10.29 -14.63
CA GLY A 194 21.08 -11.48 -14.35
C GLY A 194 19.60 -11.30 -14.67
N ASP A 195 19.07 -12.21 -15.49
CA ASP A 195 17.65 -12.28 -15.83
C ASP A 195 16.83 -12.78 -14.63
N LYS A 196 16.58 -11.92 -13.63
CA LYS A 196 15.50 -12.19 -12.68
C LYS A 196 14.19 -12.20 -13.45
N LYS A 197 13.59 -13.38 -13.60
CA LYS A 197 12.28 -13.53 -14.24
C LYS A 197 11.21 -13.10 -13.24
N PHE A 198 10.64 -11.92 -13.46
CA PHE A 198 9.37 -11.55 -12.87
C PHE A 198 8.26 -11.90 -13.85
N GLU A 199 7.24 -12.62 -13.39
CA GLU A 199 6.04 -12.84 -14.19
C GLU A 199 5.26 -11.53 -14.29
N ARG A 200 4.61 -11.30 -15.44
CA ARG A 200 3.72 -10.16 -15.64
C ARG A 200 2.60 -10.24 -14.61
N ALA A 201 2.36 -9.15 -13.90
CA ALA A 201 1.26 -9.01 -12.95
C ALA A 201 0.27 -7.95 -13.44
N ILE A 202 -1.02 -8.13 -13.15
CA ILE A 202 -2.05 -7.09 -13.32
C ILE A 202 -2.63 -6.81 -11.93
N TYR A 203 -2.57 -5.55 -11.50
CA TYR A 203 -2.94 -5.21 -10.12
C TYR A 203 -4.38 -5.57 -9.77
N GLY A 204 -5.32 -5.25 -10.67
CA GLY A 204 -6.74 -5.52 -10.51
C GLY A 204 -7.05 -7.00 -10.38
N GLU A 205 -6.34 -7.88 -11.09
CA GLU A 205 -6.50 -9.34 -10.97
C GLU A 205 -6.11 -9.82 -9.57
N HIS A 206 -5.01 -9.30 -9.02
CA HIS A 206 -4.59 -9.64 -7.67
C HIS A 206 -5.58 -9.12 -6.62
N LEU A 207 -6.01 -7.86 -6.73
CA LEU A 207 -6.95 -7.28 -5.78
C LEU A 207 -8.29 -8.02 -5.79
N VAL A 208 -8.83 -8.31 -6.97
CA VAL A 208 -10.07 -9.08 -7.16
C VAL A 208 -9.93 -10.47 -6.59
N LYS A 209 -8.82 -11.17 -6.87
CA LYS A 209 -8.55 -12.48 -6.28
C LYS A 209 -8.57 -12.42 -4.76
N LYS A 210 -7.89 -11.45 -4.15
CA LYS A 210 -7.84 -11.25 -2.70
C LYS A 210 -9.23 -11.00 -2.10
N VAL A 211 -10.03 -10.14 -2.73
CA VAL A 211 -11.42 -9.90 -2.32
C VAL A 211 -12.22 -11.20 -2.37
N LEU A 212 -12.18 -11.92 -3.49
CA LEU A 212 -12.94 -13.16 -3.65
C LEU A 212 -12.50 -14.26 -2.68
N THR A 213 -11.20 -14.45 -2.46
CA THR A 213 -10.70 -15.51 -1.56
C THR A 213 -10.93 -15.20 -0.09
N ASN A 214 -10.99 -13.93 0.31
CA ASN A 214 -11.24 -13.55 1.71
C ASN A 214 -12.71 -13.73 2.13
N PHE A 215 -13.64 -13.90 1.18
CA PHE A 215 -15.08 -14.03 1.44
C PHE A 215 -15.66 -15.42 1.09
N VAL A 216 -14.85 -16.39 0.68
CA VAL A 216 -15.33 -17.73 0.24
C VAL A 216 -15.33 -18.79 1.35
N ASP A 217 -14.74 -18.52 2.52
CA ASP A 217 -14.85 -19.42 3.69
C ASP A 217 -15.81 -18.83 4.75
N GLY A 218 -17.09 -18.71 4.39
CA GLY A 218 -18.20 -18.38 5.28
C GLY A 218 -19.13 -19.56 5.53
#